data_AF-A0A2T0T491-F1
#
_entry.id   AF-A0A2T0T491-F1
#
_cell.length_a   1.000
_cell.length_b   1.000
_cell.length_c   1.000
_cell.angle_alpha   90.00
_cell.angle_beta   90.00
_cell.angle_gamma   90.00
#
_symmetry.space_group_name_H-M   'P 1'
#
loop_
_entity.id
_entity.type
_entity.pdbx_description
1 polymer ?
#
loop_
_entity_poly.entity_id
_entity_poly.type
_entity_poly.pdbx_seq_one_letter_code
_entity_poly.pdbx_strand_id
1 'polypeptide(L)'
;MPQKREPARPVVRIKGTVDAELLSAWLTDVAGAVEVEVRGLVTTVRGLDLDLDLDLDPSTASHVEPTWWAASVLRRALRTVVDAGDCGSPGLENVLAGGTWAHPRARRGPADVAGIMLVKPGMRAGPSALREIGRRLAECGYRAERARAVSAEEIGRENLAVQHHGAHAELAISGRMSPLERIAYLTIYDKPSFVERFGVTAAEVDVFPAQVVLEKMGVPAETLTRWSVRDTARHNLDSGEVDGPNGIGDCLFVNVFQDPGHHGGQPFAVLNPHLPGVLAEFTAGNGAIAIQISTASDHALPWWRMRREFCGVTDPREALPGSVRGDALAGLLDLSGVDGRPVRRINNGVHLSNGAVEALRDGWTWLRQAPDDTVAGHLLAAAGVSPWSAVTKPFVVIGRARRVAQEITDGLDAEGVAPLLSGVTMLEHADDWDDSDAVELVDAVWAATTSVRQDRATRAIALVRDAGVLVIVSDDENTNTEFGSTPSWERVVRCSAAEVLSTLVSLSGDHGATVDSVLPLWDPEQVVATAVRTASA
;
A
#
# COMPACT_ATOMS: atom_id res chain seq x y z
N MET A 1 -13.74 41.06 41.64
CA MET A 1 -13.93 40.77 40.20
C MET A 1 -14.94 39.65 40.08
N PRO A 2 -16.04 39.79 39.32
CA PRO A 2 -16.97 38.68 39.11
C PRO A 2 -16.22 37.54 38.40
N GLN A 3 -16.32 36.31 38.92
CA GLN A 3 -15.86 35.12 38.22
C GLN A 3 -16.57 35.07 36.86
N LYS A 4 -15.82 35.21 35.77
CA LYS A 4 -16.31 34.89 34.43
C LYS A 4 -16.81 33.45 34.49
N ARG A 5 -18.13 33.25 34.40
CA ARG A 5 -18.69 31.92 34.22
C ARG A 5 -18.12 31.39 32.92
N GLU A 6 -17.43 30.26 32.96
CA GLU A 6 -17.06 29.56 31.75
C GLU A 6 -18.33 29.27 30.94
N PRO A 7 -18.33 29.49 29.62
CA PRO A 7 -19.45 29.12 28.78
C PRO A 7 -19.73 27.62 28.98
N ALA A 8 -21.01 27.27 29.13
CA ALA A 8 -21.41 25.88 29.23
C ALA A 8 -20.88 25.12 27.99
N ARG A 9 -20.15 24.03 28.22
CA ARG A 9 -19.66 23.21 27.11
C ARG A 9 -20.86 22.60 26.36
N PRO A 10 -20.77 22.49 25.03
CA PRO A 10 -21.78 21.83 24.21
C PRO A 10 -22.09 20.43 24.73
N VAL A 11 -23.36 20.03 24.65
CA VAL A 11 -23.83 18.72 25.11
C VAL A 11 -24.61 18.03 24.00
N VAL A 12 -24.14 16.86 23.57
CA VAL A 12 -24.90 16.01 22.64
C VAL A 12 -25.73 15.01 23.43
N ARG A 13 -27.03 14.92 23.14
CA ARG A 13 -27.93 13.91 23.71
C ARG A 13 -28.36 12.93 22.62
N ILE A 14 -28.21 11.65 22.89
CA ILE A 14 -28.61 10.56 22.00
C ILE A 14 -29.75 9.81 22.69
N LYS A 15 -30.90 9.72 22.03
CA LYS A 15 -32.04 8.92 22.50
C LYS A 15 -31.82 7.45 22.14
N GLY A 16 -32.30 6.55 23.00
CA GLY A 16 -32.19 5.11 22.79
C GLY A 16 -30.95 4.49 23.42
N THR A 17 -30.74 3.21 23.14
CA THR A 17 -29.64 2.41 23.67
C THR A 17 -28.46 2.49 22.71
N VAL A 18 -27.31 2.91 23.24
CA VAL A 18 -26.00 2.88 22.55
C VAL A 18 -24.97 2.25 23.47
N ASP A 19 -23.96 1.63 22.89
CA ASP A 19 -22.79 1.15 23.61
C ASP A 19 -21.85 2.35 23.90
N ALA A 20 -21.79 2.77 25.15
CA ALA A 20 -21.02 3.93 25.56
C ALA A 20 -19.51 3.74 25.46
N GLU A 21 -19.01 2.53 25.69
CA GLU A 21 -17.58 2.22 25.62
C GLU A 21 -17.13 2.25 24.17
N LEU A 22 -17.89 1.59 23.29
CA LEU A 22 -17.62 1.57 21.86
C LEU A 22 -17.76 2.96 21.23
N LEU A 23 -18.80 3.71 21.60
CA LEU A 23 -18.99 5.11 21.15
C LEU A 23 -17.81 6.00 21.57
N SER A 24 -17.35 5.87 22.82
CA SER A 24 -16.19 6.62 23.32
C SER A 24 -14.92 6.26 22.55
N ALA A 25 -14.67 4.96 22.35
CA ALA A 25 -13.51 4.47 21.60
C ALA A 25 -13.47 5.04 20.16
N TRP A 26 -14.61 5.08 19.47
CA TRP A 26 -14.71 5.65 18.14
C TRP A 26 -14.67 7.17 18.06
N LEU A 27 -14.77 7.91 19.16
CA LEU A 27 -14.70 9.38 19.15
C LEU A 27 -13.37 9.93 19.70
N THR A 28 -12.62 9.09 20.43
CA THR A 28 -11.40 9.51 21.13
C THR A 28 -10.31 10.03 20.18
N ASP A 29 -10.18 9.46 18.98
CA ASP A 29 -9.14 9.87 18.02
C ASP A 29 -9.38 11.26 17.39
N VAL A 30 -10.63 11.73 17.36
CA VAL A 30 -11.01 13.03 16.77
C VAL A 30 -11.23 14.13 17.79
N ALA A 31 -11.58 13.80 19.04
CA ALA A 31 -11.88 14.79 20.08
C ALA A 31 -10.92 14.73 21.30
N GLY A 32 -9.95 13.80 21.31
CA GLY A 32 -8.98 13.63 22.38
C GLY A 32 -9.57 12.98 23.63
N ALA A 33 -10.40 13.70 24.39
CA ALA A 33 -11.05 13.20 25.60
C ALA A 33 -12.57 13.38 25.51
N VAL A 34 -13.30 12.27 25.38
CA VAL A 34 -14.76 12.25 25.28
C VAL A 34 -15.35 11.57 26.50
N GLU A 35 -16.31 12.24 27.14
CA GLU A 35 -17.07 11.66 28.25
C GLU A 35 -18.44 11.23 27.73
N VAL A 36 -18.73 9.93 27.84
CA VAL A 36 -20.03 9.36 27.47
C VAL A 36 -20.76 8.89 28.73
N GLU A 37 -21.90 9.49 29.02
CA GLU A 37 -22.71 9.20 30.21
C GLU A 37 -24.09 8.67 29.81
N VAL A 38 -24.43 7.45 30.21
CA VAL A 38 -25.74 6.84 29.92
C VAL A 38 -26.67 6.99 31.13
N ARG A 39 -27.84 7.61 30.93
CA ARG A 39 -28.90 7.74 31.93
C ARG A 39 -30.24 7.27 31.35
N GLY A 40 -30.58 5.99 31.58
CA GLY A 40 -31.79 5.39 31.01
C GLY A 40 -31.67 5.26 29.50
N LEU A 41 -32.63 5.84 28.76
CA LEU A 41 -32.63 5.88 27.28
C LEU A 41 -32.01 7.16 26.72
N VAL A 42 -31.24 7.90 27.51
CA VAL A 42 -30.54 9.09 27.07
C VAL A 42 -29.07 8.93 27.36
N THR A 43 -28.26 8.98 26.30
CA THR A 43 -26.81 9.05 26.38
C THR A 43 -26.36 10.48 26.15
N THR A 44 -25.53 10.98 27.05
CA THR A 44 -24.98 12.34 26.99
C THR A 44 -23.50 12.27 26.65
N VAL A 45 -23.09 12.94 25.58
CA VAL A 45 -21.68 13.03 25.16
C VAL A 45 -21.17 14.44 25.43
N ARG A 46 -20.03 14.55 26.11
CA ARG A 46 -19.34 15.81 26.45
C ARG A 46 -17.87 15.74 26.02
N GLY A 47 -17.22 16.90 25.96
CA GLY A 47 -15.82 17.01 25.54
C GLY A 47 -15.65 17.09 24.01
N LEU A 48 -16.74 17.27 23.27
CA LEU A 48 -16.72 17.52 21.84
C LEU A 48 -16.55 19.01 21.58
N ASP A 49 -15.61 19.37 20.70
CA ASP A 49 -15.43 20.74 20.23
C ASP A 49 -16.42 21.02 19.07
N LEU A 50 -17.70 21.15 19.44
CA LEU A 50 -18.81 21.39 18.52
C LEU A 50 -19.52 22.69 18.88
N ASP A 51 -19.77 23.58 17.93
CA ASP A 51 -20.51 24.82 18.20
C ASP A 51 -22.04 24.64 18.37
N LEU A 52 -22.53 23.40 18.49
CA LEU A 52 -23.95 23.07 18.46
C LEU A 52 -24.32 21.96 19.45
N ASP A 53 -25.41 22.17 20.19
CA ASP A 53 -26.10 21.10 20.90
C ASP A 53 -26.85 20.21 19.89
N LEU A 54 -26.65 18.90 19.96
CA LEU A 54 -27.28 17.93 19.06
C LEU A 54 -28.20 17.00 19.87
N ASP A 55 -29.45 16.89 19.46
CA ASP A 55 -30.38 15.87 19.93
C ASP A 55 -30.55 14.81 18.83
N LEU A 56 -29.93 13.64 19.03
CA LEU A 56 -29.87 12.56 18.07
C LEU A 56 -30.89 11.47 18.41
N ASP A 57 -31.63 11.00 17.40
CA ASP A 57 -32.62 9.92 17.52
C ASP A 57 -32.33 8.80 16.50
N PRO A 58 -31.65 7.72 16.90
CA PRO A 58 -31.29 6.60 16.03
C PRO A 58 -32.49 5.87 15.44
N SER A 59 -33.71 6.05 15.98
CA SER A 59 -34.92 5.43 15.42
C SER A 59 -35.21 5.87 13.98
N THR A 60 -34.61 6.98 13.55
CA THR A 60 -34.66 7.47 12.17
C THR A 60 -33.85 6.63 11.17
N ALA A 61 -32.96 5.75 11.66
CA ALA A 61 -32.12 4.85 10.87
C ALA A 61 -32.26 3.40 11.37
N SER A 62 -33.49 2.88 11.40
CA SER A 62 -33.84 1.61 12.05
C SER A 62 -33.13 0.36 11.50
N HIS A 63 -32.49 0.44 10.34
CA HIS A 63 -31.74 -0.66 9.73
C HIS A 63 -30.25 -0.69 10.11
N VAL A 64 -29.77 0.28 10.89
CA VAL A 64 -28.36 0.40 11.29
C VAL A 64 -28.23 0.28 12.81
N GLU A 65 -27.11 -0.27 13.26
CA GLU A 65 -26.79 -0.35 14.67
C GLU A 65 -26.73 1.08 15.28
N PRO A 66 -27.50 1.39 16.35
CA PRO A 66 -27.63 2.74 16.88
C PRO A 66 -26.31 3.42 17.28
N THR A 67 -25.36 2.66 17.82
CA THR A 67 -24.04 3.17 18.24
C THR A 67 -23.23 3.62 17.03
N TRP A 68 -23.20 2.83 15.96
CA TRP A 68 -22.56 3.17 14.69
C TRP A 68 -23.18 4.42 14.07
N TRP A 69 -24.51 4.48 14.02
CA TRP A 69 -25.20 5.66 13.47
C TRP A 69 -24.85 6.92 14.27
N ALA A 70 -24.90 6.86 15.60
CA ALA A 70 -24.55 8.00 16.45
C ALA A 70 -23.08 8.42 16.26
N ALA A 71 -22.16 7.46 16.23
CA ALA A 71 -20.74 7.71 15.97
C ALA A 71 -20.51 8.33 14.59
N SER A 72 -21.18 7.83 13.55
CA SER A 72 -21.11 8.37 12.18
C SER A 72 -21.54 9.84 12.13
N VAL A 73 -22.68 10.18 12.74
CA VAL A 73 -23.18 11.57 12.79
C VAL A 73 -22.20 12.48 13.54
N LEU A 74 -21.72 12.06 14.71
CA LEU A 74 -20.82 12.85 15.54
C LEU A 74 -19.44 13.07 14.88
N ARG A 75 -18.83 12.04 14.32
CA ARG A 75 -17.54 12.14 13.62
C ARG A 75 -17.62 13.06 12.42
N ARG A 76 -18.75 13.06 11.72
CA ARG A 76 -19.00 13.98 10.61
C ARG A 76 -19.15 15.42 11.08
N ALA A 77 -19.89 15.65 12.16
CA ALA A 77 -20.02 16.98 12.74
C ALA A 77 -18.65 17.54 13.17
N LEU A 78 -17.82 16.73 13.84
CA LEU A 78 -16.50 17.13 14.34
C LEU A 78 -15.49 17.49 13.25
N ARG A 79 -15.64 16.91 12.06
CA ARG A 79 -14.76 17.21 10.92
C ARG A 79 -15.33 18.24 9.95
N THR A 80 -16.56 18.73 10.22
CA THR A 80 -17.23 19.69 9.35
C THR A 80 -16.55 21.05 9.48
N VAL A 81 -16.00 21.56 8.38
CA VAL A 81 -15.39 22.89 8.35
C VAL A 81 -16.44 23.99 8.38
N VAL A 82 -16.06 25.15 8.90
CA VAL A 82 -16.97 26.30 9.15
C VAL A 82 -17.65 26.82 7.87
N ASP A 83 -17.01 26.64 6.72
CA ASP A 83 -17.43 27.09 5.39
C ASP A 83 -17.84 25.93 4.47
N ALA A 84 -18.24 24.78 5.05
CA ALA A 84 -18.65 23.59 4.29
C ALA A 84 -19.78 23.89 3.27
N GLY A 85 -20.65 24.86 3.56
CA GLY A 85 -21.71 25.30 2.63
C GLY A 85 -21.18 25.82 1.29
N ASP A 86 -19.99 26.42 1.26
CA ASP A 86 -19.36 26.96 0.05
C ASP A 86 -18.55 25.90 -0.73
N CYS A 87 -18.27 24.77 -0.07
CA CYS A 87 -17.54 23.62 -0.63
C CYS A 87 -18.45 22.61 -1.34
N GLY A 88 -19.76 22.84 -1.37
CA GLY A 88 -20.75 21.92 -1.95
C GLY A 88 -20.47 21.52 -3.41
N SER A 89 -20.88 20.31 -3.77
CA SER A 89 -20.76 19.75 -5.13
C SER A 89 -22.15 19.51 -5.77
N PRO A 90 -22.94 20.55 -6.04
CA PRO A 90 -24.33 20.40 -6.48
C PRO A 90 -24.44 19.72 -7.84
N GLY A 91 -25.32 18.72 -7.92
CA GLY A 91 -25.60 18.00 -9.16
C GLY A 91 -24.53 17.02 -9.57
N LEU A 92 -23.60 16.62 -8.68
CA LEU A 92 -22.58 15.60 -8.95
C LEU A 92 -23.20 14.31 -9.51
N GLU A 93 -24.40 13.94 -9.06
CA GLU A 93 -25.14 12.79 -9.56
C GLU A 93 -25.46 12.84 -11.07
N ASN A 94 -25.42 14.01 -11.70
CA ASN A 94 -25.70 14.17 -13.12
C ASN A 94 -24.65 13.47 -14.00
N VAL A 95 -23.49 13.11 -13.45
CA VAL A 95 -22.50 12.25 -14.13
C VAL A 95 -23.10 10.91 -14.56
N LEU A 96 -24.08 10.40 -13.82
CA LEU A 96 -24.77 9.14 -14.15
C LEU A 96 -25.59 9.24 -15.43
N ALA A 97 -26.12 10.42 -15.75
CA ALA A 97 -26.95 10.66 -16.93
C ALA A 97 -26.13 11.20 -18.11
N GLY A 98 -25.20 12.12 -17.85
CA GLY A 98 -24.42 12.80 -18.88
C GLY A 98 -23.06 12.17 -19.20
N GLY A 99 -22.64 11.15 -18.45
CA GLY A 99 -21.31 10.52 -18.56
C GLY A 99 -20.16 11.42 -18.08
N THR A 100 -20.38 12.73 -18.00
CA THR A 100 -19.45 13.72 -17.46
C THR A 100 -20.23 14.74 -16.62
N TRP A 101 -19.54 15.37 -15.69
CA TRP A 101 -20.04 16.49 -14.90
C TRP A 101 -18.89 17.44 -14.60
N ALA A 102 -19.18 18.73 -14.54
CA ALA A 102 -18.25 19.77 -14.11
C ALA A 102 -18.95 20.67 -13.09
N HIS A 103 -18.19 21.11 -12.09
CA HIS A 103 -18.71 21.97 -11.05
C HIS A 103 -19.17 23.31 -11.65
N PRO A 104 -20.35 23.86 -11.27
CA PRO A 104 -20.84 25.13 -11.83
C PRO A 104 -19.91 26.33 -11.60
N ARG A 105 -19.05 26.24 -10.58
CA ARG A 105 -18.04 27.26 -10.24
C ARG A 105 -16.60 26.80 -10.53
N ALA A 106 -16.41 25.77 -11.36
CA ALA A 106 -15.08 25.28 -11.71
C ALA A 106 -14.21 26.44 -12.23
N ARG A 107 -13.02 26.59 -11.66
CA ARG A 107 -12.09 27.66 -12.04
C ARG A 107 -11.58 27.41 -13.46
N ARG A 108 -11.32 28.50 -14.20
CA ARG A 108 -10.55 28.45 -15.45
C ARG A 108 -9.08 28.62 -15.09
N GLY A 109 -8.25 27.62 -15.40
CA GLY A 109 -6.82 27.62 -15.10
C GLY A 109 -6.30 26.21 -14.80
N PRO A 110 -5.02 26.07 -14.42
CA PRO A 110 -4.47 24.80 -13.97
C PRO A 110 -5.30 24.26 -12.80
N ALA A 111 -5.62 22.98 -12.86
CA ALA A 111 -6.41 22.36 -11.82
C ALA A 111 -5.59 22.20 -10.54
N ASP A 112 -6.12 22.71 -9.44
CA ASP A 112 -5.60 22.46 -8.10
C ASP A 112 -6.10 21.10 -7.61
N VAL A 113 -5.52 20.03 -8.13
CA VAL A 113 -5.96 18.65 -7.85
C VAL A 113 -5.37 18.20 -6.52
N ALA A 114 -6.22 18.11 -5.50
CA ALA A 114 -5.84 17.50 -4.24
C ALA A 114 -5.80 15.96 -4.35
N GLY A 115 -6.74 15.39 -5.12
CA GLY A 115 -6.75 13.95 -5.40
C GLY A 115 -7.86 13.51 -6.33
N ILE A 116 -7.85 12.23 -6.70
CA ILE A 116 -8.92 11.59 -7.45
C ILE A 116 -9.61 10.55 -6.57
N MET A 117 -10.93 10.56 -6.58
CA MET A 117 -11.74 9.50 -6.00
C MET A 117 -12.35 8.67 -7.13
N LEU A 118 -12.28 7.35 -7.01
CA LEU A 118 -12.89 6.41 -7.94
C LEU A 118 -13.96 5.62 -7.21
N VAL A 119 -15.21 5.68 -7.66
CA VAL A 119 -16.17 4.60 -7.40
C VAL A 119 -15.73 3.43 -8.27
N LYS A 120 -15.22 2.37 -7.63
CA LYS A 120 -14.53 1.28 -8.32
C LYS A 120 -15.47 0.54 -9.28
N PRO A 121 -14.96 -0.07 -10.36
CA PRO A 121 -15.72 -1.07 -11.10
C PRO A 121 -16.25 -2.17 -10.17
N GLY A 122 -17.41 -2.72 -10.51
CA GLY A 122 -18.12 -3.67 -9.65
C GLY A 122 -18.93 -3.03 -8.53
N MET A 123 -18.95 -1.69 -8.41
CA MET A 123 -19.72 -0.95 -7.39
C MET A 123 -20.89 -0.18 -7.97
N ARG A 124 -22.06 -0.34 -7.36
CA ARG A 124 -23.26 0.45 -7.63
C ARG A 124 -23.27 1.69 -6.72
N ALA A 125 -23.25 2.87 -7.34
CA ALA A 125 -23.49 4.15 -6.67
C ALA A 125 -24.69 4.85 -7.33
N GLY A 126 -25.77 5.03 -6.56
CA GLY A 126 -26.96 5.76 -7.00
C GLY A 126 -26.81 7.28 -6.88
N PRO A 127 -27.81 8.05 -7.37
CA PRO A 127 -27.83 9.51 -7.19
C PRO A 127 -27.76 9.97 -5.73
N SER A 128 -28.40 9.22 -4.83
CA SER A 128 -28.33 9.37 -3.37
C SER A 128 -26.89 9.33 -2.86
N ALA A 129 -26.13 8.30 -3.24
CA ALA A 129 -24.75 8.11 -2.81
C ALA A 129 -23.82 9.20 -3.35
N LEU A 130 -23.98 9.62 -4.61
CA LEU A 130 -23.16 10.69 -5.18
C LEU A 130 -23.44 12.05 -4.54
N ARG A 131 -24.71 12.39 -4.27
CA ARG A 131 -25.05 13.59 -3.48
C ARG A 131 -24.42 13.54 -2.10
N GLU A 132 -24.48 12.38 -1.45
CA GLU A 132 -23.93 12.20 -0.12
C GLU A 132 -22.40 12.28 -0.10
N ILE A 133 -21.71 11.73 -1.11
CA ILE A 133 -20.27 11.90 -1.31
C ILE A 133 -19.93 13.38 -1.49
N GLY A 134 -20.65 14.09 -2.36
CA GLY A 134 -20.47 15.53 -2.58
C GLY A 134 -20.64 16.36 -1.31
N ARG A 135 -21.61 16.01 -0.45
CA ARG A 135 -21.81 16.63 0.86
C ARG A 135 -20.67 16.32 1.82
N ARG A 136 -20.22 15.06 1.89
CA ARG A 136 -19.12 14.63 2.76
C ARG A 136 -17.77 15.24 2.37
N LEU A 137 -17.54 15.47 1.08
CA LEU A 137 -16.37 16.25 0.62
C LEU A 137 -16.43 17.66 1.19
N ALA A 138 -17.60 18.30 1.08
CA ALA A 138 -17.82 19.66 1.56
C ALA A 138 -17.65 19.78 3.07
N GLU A 139 -18.13 18.80 3.85
CA GLU A 139 -17.87 18.69 5.29
C GLU A 139 -16.35 18.77 5.57
N CYS A 140 -15.52 18.12 4.77
CA CYS A 140 -14.07 18.14 4.96
C CYS A 140 -13.34 19.36 4.37
N GLY A 141 -14.05 20.35 3.79
CA GLY A 141 -13.46 21.51 3.11
C GLY A 141 -13.00 21.25 1.67
N TYR A 142 -13.49 20.18 1.05
CA TYR A 142 -13.16 19.78 -0.31
C TYR A 142 -14.37 19.88 -1.23
N ARG A 143 -14.11 19.93 -2.54
CA ARG A 143 -15.14 19.97 -3.56
C ARG A 143 -14.79 19.07 -4.73
N ALA A 144 -15.81 18.44 -5.32
CA ALA A 144 -15.67 17.81 -6.62
C ALA A 144 -15.63 18.87 -7.72
N GLU A 145 -14.58 18.92 -8.53
CA GLU A 145 -14.46 19.89 -9.63
C GLU A 145 -15.01 19.34 -10.95
N ARG A 146 -14.84 18.04 -11.16
CA ARG A 146 -15.37 17.32 -12.32
C ARG A 146 -15.51 15.85 -12.02
N ALA A 147 -16.36 15.18 -12.78
CA ALA A 147 -16.52 13.74 -12.70
C ALA A 147 -16.73 13.14 -14.09
N ARG A 148 -16.37 11.87 -14.25
CA ARG A 148 -16.53 11.11 -15.48
C ARG A 148 -16.94 9.68 -15.15
N ALA A 149 -18.02 9.21 -15.76
CA ALA A 149 -18.36 7.81 -15.81
C ALA A 149 -17.58 7.14 -16.94
N VAL A 150 -16.89 6.04 -16.64
CA VAL A 150 -16.03 5.31 -17.57
C VAL A 150 -16.58 3.90 -17.69
N SER A 151 -16.98 3.46 -18.88
CA SER A 151 -17.58 2.14 -19.07
C SER A 151 -16.56 1.01 -18.90
N ALA A 152 -17.02 -0.20 -18.58
CA ALA A 152 -16.16 -1.39 -18.53
C ALA A 152 -15.48 -1.69 -19.88
N GLU A 153 -16.17 -1.43 -20.99
CA GLU A 153 -15.60 -1.52 -22.33
C GLU A 153 -14.44 -0.54 -22.53
N GLU A 154 -14.58 0.71 -22.10
CA GLU A 154 -13.49 1.68 -22.16
C GLU A 154 -12.32 1.26 -21.26
N ILE A 155 -12.60 0.79 -20.04
CA ILE A 155 -11.57 0.31 -19.11
C ILE A 155 -10.72 -0.79 -19.75
N GLY A 156 -11.37 -1.78 -20.38
CA GLY A 156 -10.70 -2.88 -21.08
C GLY A 156 -9.96 -2.41 -22.33
N ARG A 157 -10.62 -1.64 -23.21
CA ARG A 157 -10.04 -1.16 -24.48
C ARG A 157 -8.78 -0.31 -24.27
N GLU A 158 -8.74 0.47 -23.19
CA GLU A 158 -7.67 1.42 -22.93
C GLU A 158 -6.71 0.99 -21.82
N ASN A 159 -6.85 -0.25 -21.32
CA ASN A 159 -6.02 -0.80 -20.24
C ASN A 159 -5.97 0.11 -19.00
N LEU A 160 -7.07 0.78 -18.65
CA LEU A 160 -7.09 1.76 -17.56
C LEU A 160 -6.78 1.13 -16.20
N ALA A 161 -7.18 -0.12 -15.99
CA ALA A 161 -6.87 -0.85 -14.77
C ALA A 161 -5.36 -1.11 -14.62
N VAL A 162 -4.68 -1.45 -15.72
CA VAL A 162 -3.21 -1.64 -15.75
C VAL A 162 -2.51 -0.32 -15.48
N GLN A 163 -2.95 0.77 -16.12
CA GLN A 163 -2.38 2.12 -15.89
C GLN A 163 -2.57 2.59 -14.45
N HIS A 164 -3.76 2.37 -13.87
CA HIS A 164 -4.06 2.70 -12.48
C HIS A 164 -3.16 1.92 -11.51
N HIS A 165 -2.95 0.64 -11.77
CA HIS A 165 -2.08 -0.24 -10.97
C HIS A 165 -0.64 -0.35 -11.48
N GLY A 166 -0.12 0.69 -12.17
CA GLY A 166 1.11 0.62 -12.96
C GLY A 166 2.27 -0.17 -12.33
N ALA A 167 2.68 0.14 -11.09
CA ALA A 167 3.78 -0.56 -10.42
C ALA A 167 3.48 -2.04 -10.15
N HIS A 168 2.28 -2.34 -9.63
CA HIS A 168 1.85 -3.71 -9.38
C HIS A 168 1.78 -4.52 -10.69
N ALA A 169 1.26 -3.89 -11.75
CA ALA A 169 1.11 -4.49 -13.07
C ALA A 169 2.44 -4.82 -13.71
N GLU A 170 3.38 -3.87 -13.69
CA GLU A 170 4.72 -4.11 -14.18
C GLU A 170 5.39 -5.28 -13.42
N LEU A 171 5.32 -5.28 -12.09
CA LEU A 171 5.89 -6.36 -11.28
C LEU A 171 5.21 -7.73 -11.50
N ALA A 172 3.91 -7.75 -11.80
CA ALA A 172 3.18 -8.98 -12.10
C ALA A 172 3.47 -9.51 -13.52
N ILE A 173 3.82 -8.63 -14.47
CA ILE A 173 4.07 -8.97 -15.87
C ILE A 173 5.51 -9.43 -16.08
N SER A 174 6.47 -8.62 -15.64
CA SER A 174 7.90 -8.78 -15.93
C SER A 174 8.78 -8.74 -14.68
N GLY A 175 8.22 -8.38 -13.51
CA GLY A 175 9.00 -8.03 -12.33
C GLY A 175 10.03 -9.07 -11.86
N ARG A 176 11.15 -8.55 -11.35
CA ARG A 176 12.13 -9.30 -10.57
C ARG A 176 12.27 -8.71 -9.17
N MET A 177 12.65 -9.55 -8.21
CA MET A 177 13.03 -9.08 -6.88
C MET A 177 14.40 -8.39 -6.98
N SER A 178 14.49 -7.20 -6.42
CA SER A 178 15.75 -6.57 -6.05
C SER A 178 16.41 -7.32 -4.89
N PRO A 179 17.70 -7.10 -4.61
CA PRO A 179 18.39 -7.71 -3.48
C PRO A 179 17.68 -7.52 -2.14
N LEU A 180 17.13 -6.33 -1.88
CA LEU A 180 16.41 -6.06 -0.62
C LEU A 180 15.09 -6.83 -0.53
N GLU A 181 14.36 -6.94 -1.65
CA GLU A 181 13.12 -7.73 -1.71
C GLU A 181 13.41 -9.23 -1.60
N ARG A 182 14.53 -9.70 -2.15
CA ARG A 182 14.98 -11.09 -1.99
C ARG A 182 15.35 -11.41 -0.54
N ILE A 183 16.04 -10.49 0.17
CA ILE A 183 16.29 -10.61 1.61
C ILE A 183 14.97 -10.71 2.36
N ALA A 184 14.02 -9.80 2.10
CA ALA A 184 12.71 -9.81 2.76
C ALA A 184 11.96 -11.14 2.52
N TYR A 185 11.99 -11.64 1.28
CA TYR A 185 11.45 -12.96 0.93
C TYR A 185 12.10 -14.08 1.76
N LEU A 186 13.44 -14.16 1.79
CA LEU A 186 14.13 -15.22 2.52
C LEU A 186 13.90 -15.12 4.03
N THR A 187 13.84 -13.91 4.60
CA THR A 187 13.52 -13.71 6.02
C THR A 187 12.13 -14.24 6.38
N ILE A 188 11.16 -14.08 5.49
CA ILE A 188 9.78 -14.54 5.72
C ILE A 188 9.66 -16.04 5.50
N TYR A 189 10.22 -16.55 4.40
CA TYR A 189 9.94 -17.90 3.92
C TYR A 189 11.03 -18.93 4.27
N ASP A 190 12.30 -18.55 4.47
CA ASP A 190 13.37 -19.53 4.76
C ASP A 190 13.40 -19.97 6.24
N LYS A 191 12.33 -20.66 6.64
CA LYS A 191 12.07 -21.15 8.00
C LYS A 191 11.95 -22.67 8.01
N PRO A 192 12.19 -23.34 9.16
CA PRO A 192 11.96 -24.79 9.28
C PRO A 192 10.55 -25.23 8.89
N SER A 193 9.53 -24.41 9.21
CA SER A 193 8.13 -24.68 8.83
C SER A 193 7.90 -24.64 7.32
N PHE A 194 8.70 -23.90 6.56
CA PHE A 194 8.65 -23.89 5.10
C PHE A 194 9.15 -25.22 4.53
N VAL A 195 10.29 -25.70 5.02
CA VAL A 195 10.84 -27.01 4.63
C VAL A 195 9.87 -28.13 5.00
N GLU A 196 9.28 -28.08 6.19
CA GLU A 196 8.23 -29.04 6.59
C GLU A 196 7.03 -29.03 5.64
N ARG A 197 6.60 -27.83 5.19
CA ARG A 197 5.43 -27.67 4.33
C ARG A 197 5.69 -28.04 2.88
N PHE A 198 6.84 -27.67 2.33
CA PHE A 198 7.11 -27.70 0.89
C PHE A 198 8.21 -28.68 0.49
N GLY A 199 8.98 -29.20 1.44
CA GLY A 199 10.05 -30.19 1.21
C GLY A 199 11.36 -29.62 0.66
N VAL A 200 11.46 -28.30 0.50
CA VAL A 200 12.64 -27.57 0.00
C VAL A 200 12.83 -26.29 0.83
N THR A 201 14.01 -25.67 0.75
CA THR A 201 14.26 -24.35 1.34
C THR A 201 13.66 -23.25 0.47
N ALA A 202 13.39 -22.07 1.03
CA ALA A 202 12.81 -20.99 0.25
C ALA A 202 13.78 -20.45 -0.81
N ALA A 203 15.09 -20.59 -0.58
CA ALA A 203 16.13 -20.20 -1.53
C ALA A 203 16.12 -21.04 -2.81
N GLU A 204 15.71 -22.33 -2.72
CA GLU A 204 15.62 -23.27 -3.84
C GLU A 204 14.33 -23.11 -4.66
N VAL A 205 13.39 -22.28 -4.22
CA VAL A 205 12.10 -22.09 -4.88
C VAL A 205 12.23 -21.10 -6.03
N ASP A 206 11.83 -21.54 -7.22
CA ASP A 206 11.72 -20.68 -8.38
C ASP A 206 10.67 -19.57 -8.15
N VAL A 207 11.01 -18.34 -8.55
CA VAL A 207 10.16 -17.16 -8.40
C VAL A 207 9.71 -16.69 -9.78
N PHE A 208 8.40 -16.53 -9.98
CA PHE A 208 7.83 -16.11 -11.26
C PHE A 208 6.91 -14.90 -11.11
N PRO A 209 6.93 -13.95 -12.07
CA PRO A 209 5.82 -13.02 -12.25
C PRO A 209 4.51 -13.76 -12.50
N ALA A 210 3.38 -13.22 -12.03
CA ALA A 210 2.07 -13.81 -12.27
C ALA A 210 1.82 -14.11 -13.75
N GLN A 211 2.20 -13.22 -14.68
CA GLN A 211 1.99 -13.42 -16.12
C GLN A 211 2.73 -14.65 -16.66
N VAL A 212 3.95 -14.92 -16.17
CA VAL A 212 4.72 -16.10 -16.56
C VAL A 212 4.00 -17.38 -16.14
N VAL A 213 3.37 -17.38 -14.96
CA VAL A 213 2.58 -18.50 -14.46
C VAL A 213 1.32 -18.72 -15.33
N LEU A 214 0.67 -17.64 -15.77
CA LEU A 214 -0.49 -17.74 -16.68
C LEU A 214 -0.10 -18.30 -18.04
N GLU A 215 0.95 -17.74 -18.66
CA GLU A 215 1.31 -18.03 -20.05
C GLU A 215 2.15 -19.30 -20.21
N LYS A 216 3.18 -19.48 -19.37
CA LYS A 216 4.15 -20.57 -19.53
C LYS A 216 3.76 -21.82 -18.74
N MET A 217 3.13 -21.66 -17.59
CA MET A 217 2.67 -22.79 -16.77
C MET A 217 1.21 -23.19 -17.03
N GLY A 218 0.48 -22.37 -17.81
CA GLY A 218 -0.90 -22.65 -18.19
C GLY A 218 -1.89 -22.62 -17.03
N VAL A 219 -1.57 -21.89 -15.95
CA VAL A 219 -2.50 -21.73 -14.82
C VAL A 219 -3.56 -20.69 -15.20
N PRO A 220 -4.87 -21.01 -15.17
CA PRO A 220 -5.90 -20.02 -15.45
C PRO A 220 -5.87 -18.87 -14.43
N ALA A 221 -6.11 -17.64 -14.87
CA ALA A 221 -6.14 -16.46 -13.99
C ALA A 221 -7.13 -16.59 -12.83
N GLU A 222 -8.30 -17.21 -13.07
CA GLU A 222 -9.28 -17.50 -12.02
C GLU A 222 -8.72 -18.46 -10.96
N THR A 223 -7.95 -19.47 -11.38
CA THR A 223 -7.31 -20.43 -10.47
C THR A 223 -6.26 -19.73 -9.60
N LEU A 224 -5.36 -18.95 -10.20
CA LEU A 224 -4.34 -18.21 -9.46
C LEU A 224 -4.96 -17.21 -8.46
N THR A 225 -6.00 -16.50 -8.89
CA THR A 225 -6.77 -15.59 -8.03
C THR A 225 -7.41 -16.35 -6.88
N ARG A 226 -8.02 -17.51 -7.14
CA ARG A 226 -8.67 -18.32 -6.12
C ARG A 226 -7.68 -18.82 -5.07
N TRP A 227 -6.47 -19.23 -5.48
CA TRP A 227 -5.41 -19.59 -4.54
C TRP A 227 -5.02 -18.40 -3.68
N SER A 228 -4.74 -17.24 -4.28
CA SER A 228 -4.38 -16.02 -3.55
C SER A 228 -5.46 -15.57 -2.56
N VAL A 229 -6.74 -15.58 -2.97
CA VAL A 229 -7.87 -15.22 -2.08
C VAL A 229 -8.03 -16.21 -0.94
N ARG A 230 -7.91 -17.52 -1.21
CA ARG A 230 -8.00 -18.57 -0.19
C ARG A 230 -6.91 -18.38 0.86
N ASP A 231 -5.67 -18.16 0.45
CA ASP A 231 -4.54 -18.05 1.36
C ASP A 231 -4.61 -16.74 2.16
N THR A 232 -5.04 -15.64 1.52
CA THR A 232 -5.36 -14.38 2.23
C THR A 232 -6.46 -14.58 3.28
N ALA A 233 -7.53 -15.33 2.96
CA ALA A 233 -8.61 -15.58 3.92
C ALA A 233 -8.17 -16.45 5.10
N ARG A 234 -7.17 -17.31 4.90
CA ARG A 234 -6.63 -18.20 5.93
C ARG A 234 -5.69 -17.48 6.88
N HIS A 235 -4.81 -16.63 6.35
CA HIS A 235 -3.68 -16.07 7.09
C HIS A 235 -3.73 -14.57 7.29
N ASN A 236 -4.63 -13.88 6.60
CA ASN A 236 -4.58 -12.43 6.30
C ASN A 236 -3.44 -12.08 5.33
N LEU A 237 -3.43 -10.83 4.89
CA LEU A 237 -2.33 -10.26 4.10
C LEU A 237 -1.19 -9.88 5.04
N ASP A 238 0.05 -10.10 4.62
CA ASP A 238 1.27 -9.74 5.37
C ASP A 238 1.35 -10.47 6.73
N SER A 239 0.96 -11.73 6.74
CA SER A 239 0.89 -12.55 7.97
C SER A 239 2.25 -13.00 8.49
N GLY A 240 3.29 -12.99 7.64
CA GLY A 240 4.59 -13.59 7.90
C GLY A 240 4.58 -15.13 7.82
N GLU A 241 3.44 -15.73 7.46
CA GLU A 241 3.27 -17.18 7.33
C GLU A 241 3.84 -17.69 6.00
N VAL A 242 4.41 -18.90 6.05
CA VAL A 242 5.15 -19.53 4.93
C VAL A 242 4.26 -19.94 3.76
N ASP A 243 2.96 -20.13 3.98
CA ASP A 243 1.94 -20.41 2.96
C ASP A 243 0.89 -19.28 2.89
N GLY A 244 1.25 -18.08 3.37
CA GLY A 244 0.46 -16.85 3.27
C GLY A 244 1.01 -15.87 2.24
N PRO A 245 0.16 -14.94 1.77
CA PRO A 245 0.59 -13.83 0.93
C PRO A 245 1.31 -12.77 1.77
N ASN A 246 2.53 -12.39 1.37
CA ASN A 246 3.36 -11.43 2.10
C ASN A 246 3.90 -10.33 1.18
N GLY A 247 3.84 -9.09 1.64
CA GLY A 247 4.53 -7.95 1.07
C GLY A 247 6.02 -8.04 1.37
N ILE A 248 6.83 -7.99 0.32
CA ILE A 248 8.31 -8.05 0.41
C ILE A 248 8.96 -6.75 -0.11
N GLY A 249 8.15 -5.79 -0.57
CA GLY A 249 8.61 -4.52 -1.09
C GLY A 249 7.44 -3.61 -1.46
N ASP A 250 7.77 -2.44 -2.02
CA ASP A 250 6.80 -1.47 -2.48
C ASP A 250 5.94 -2.08 -3.61
N CYS A 251 4.62 -2.17 -3.41
CA CYS A 251 3.69 -2.78 -4.36
C CYS A 251 4.03 -4.24 -4.77
N LEU A 252 4.84 -4.95 -3.99
CA LEU A 252 5.31 -6.30 -4.30
C LEU A 252 4.87 -7.31 -3.25
N PHE A 253 3.91 -8.15 -3.62
CA PHE A 253 3.43 -9.25 -2.82
C PHE A 253 3.89 -10.59 -3.40
N VAL A 254 4.19 -11.54 -2.54
CA VAL A 254 4.55 -12.92 -2.93
C VAL A 254 3.63 -13.90 -2.26
N ASN A 255 3.32 -14.99 -2.96
CA ASN A 255 2.74 -16.19 -2.35
C ASN A 255 3.40 -17.43 -2.94
N VAL A 256 3.52 -18.48 -2.15
CA VAL A 256 4.11 -19.76 -2.57
C VAL A 256 3.01 -20.79 -2.78
N PHE A 257 2.97 -21.37 -3.98
CA PHE A 257 2.00 -22.38 -4.35
C PHE A 257 2.67 -23.72 -4.61
N GLN A 258 1.92 -24.79 -4.39
CA GLN A 258 2.33 -26.15 -4.74
C GLN A 258 1.06 -26.90 -5.18
N ASP A 259 1.00 -27.28 -6.45
CA ASP A 259 -0.14 -27.98 -7.03
C ASP A 259 0.36 -29.14 -7.91
N PRO A 260 -0.09 -30.40 -7.70
CA PRO A 260 0.37 -31.54 -8.49
C PRO A 260 0.13 -31.44 -9.99
N GLY A 261 -0.83 -30.62 -10.43
CA GLY A 261 -1.17 -30.40 -11.84
C GLY A 261 -0.30 -29.35 -12.54
N HIS A 262 0.53 -28.61 -11.79
CA HIS A 262 1.33 -27.51 -12.30
C HIS A 262 2.79 -27.61 -11.83
N HIS A 263 3.72 -27.14 -12.66
CA HIS A 263 5.15 -27.08 -12.32
C HIS A 263 5.74 -28.40 -11.76
N GLY A 264 5.28 -29.55 -12.28
CA GLY A 264 5.74 -30.88 -11.84
C GLY A 264 5.46 -31.22 -10.37
N GLY A 265 4.51 -30.52 -9.73
CA GLY A 265 4.22 -30.65 -8.30
C GLY A 265 5.25 -30.02 -7.36
N GLN A 266 6.26 -29.34 -7.92
CA GLN A 266 7.23 -28.59 -7.13
C GLN A 266 6.62 -27.28 -6.64
N PRO A 267 7.03 -26.77 -5.46
CA PRO A 267 6.63 -25.45 -5.00
C PRO A 267 7.23 -24.35 -5.88
N PHE A 268 6.49 -23.28 -6.10
CA PHE A 268 6.95 -22.09 -6.81
C PHE A 268 6.36 -20.83 -6.17
N ALA A 269 7.15 -19.77 -6.15
CA ALA A 269 6.75 -18.46 -5.65
C ALA A 269 6.22 -17.60 -6.80
N VAL A 270 5.18 -16.81 -6.53
CA VAL A 270 4.55 -15.95 -7.54
C VAL A 270 4.52 -14.52 -7.05
N LEU A 271 5.03 -13.59 -7.88
CA LEU A 271 4.95 -12.16 -7.65
C LEU A 271 3.57 -11.63 -8.07
N ASN A 272 2.95 -10.84 -7.19
CA ASN A 272 1.64 -10.22 -7.35
C ASN A 272 0.54 -11.17 -7.87
N PRO A 273 0.33 -12.35 -7.24
CA PRO A 273 -0.58 -13.38 -7.75
C PRO A 273 -2.06 -12.96 -7.72
N HIS A 274 -2.40 -11.92 -6.96
CA HIS A 274 -3.76 -11.38 -6.87
C HIS A 274 -4.11 -10.50 -8.08
N LEU A 275 -3.11 -9.93 -8.77
CA LEU A 275 -3.34 -8.87 -9.74
C LEU A 275 -4.17 -9.30 -10.95
N PRO A 276 -3.98 -10.50 -11.55
CA PRO A 276 -4.84 -10.94 -12.65
C PRO A 276 -6.33 -10.91 -12.28
N GLY A 277 -6.68 -11.28 -11.05
CA GLY A 277 -8.04 -11.20 -10.53
C GLY A 277 -8.54 -9.77 -10.39
N VAL A 278 -7.71 -8.87 -9.84
CA VAL A 278 -8.03 -7.44 -9.74
C VAL A 278 -8.28 -6.83 -11.11
N LEU A 279 -7.41 -7.09 -12.10
CA LEU A 279 -7.58 -6.59 -13.47
C LEU A 279 -8.83 -7.17 -14.15
N ALA A 280 -9.14 -8.45 -13.91
CA ALA A 280 -10.36 -9.06 -14.42
C ALA A 280 -11.62 -8.41 -13.83
N GLU A 281 -11.66 -8.11 -12.52
CA GLU A 281 -12.80 -7.44 -11.89
C GLU A 281 -13.09 -6.05 -12.51
N PHE A 282 -12.04 -5.32 -12.89
CA PHE A 282 -12.18 -4.00 -13.53
C PHE A 282 -12.84 -4.05 -14.91
N THR A 283 -12.79 -5.20 -15.59
CA THR A 283 -13.36 -5.39 -16.94
C THR A 283 -14.65 -6.21 -16.93
N ALA A 284 -14.90 -7.00 -15.87
CA ALA A 284 -16.07 -7.87 -15.75
C ALA A 284 -17.34 -7.15 -15.24
N GLY A 285 -17.18 -5.98 -14.64
CA GLY A 285 -18.25 -5.28 -13.92
C GLY A 285 -18.98 -4.20 -14.70
N ASN A 286 -19.67 -3.35 -13.94
CA ASN A 286 -20.07 -2.04 -14.41
C ASN A 286 -18.85 -1.11 -14.53
N GLY A 287 -19.05 0.03 -15.19
CA GLY A 287 -18.03 1.07 -15.28
C GLY A 287 -17.62 1.67 -13.93
N ALA A 288 -16.64 2.57 -13.95
CA ALA A 288 -16.21 3.36 -12.82
C ALA A 288 -16.78 4.78 -12.87
N ILE A 289 -16.77 5.49 -11.74
CA ILE A 289 -16.99 6.94 -11.70
C ILE A 289 -15.77 7.59 -11.07
N ALA A 290 -15.02 8.35 -11.86
CA ALA A 290 -13.89 9.13 -11.38
C ALA A 290 -14.32 10.55 -11.05
N ILE A 291 -13.85 11.07 -9.92
CA ILE A 291 -14.19 12.38 -9.37
C ILE A 291 -12.87 13.10 -9.05
N GLN A 292 -12.63 14.24 -9.68
CA GLN A 292 -11.53 15.12 -9.30
C GLN A 292 -11.93 15.91 -8.06
N ILE A 293 -11.08 15.88 -7.05
CA ILE A 293 -11.27 16.58 -5.78
C ILE A 293 -10.23 17.71 -5.69
N SER A 294 -10.69 18.88 -5.26
CA SER A 294 -9.87 20.05 -5.02
C SER A 294 -10.18 20.64 -3.64
N THR A 295 -9.18 21.29 -3.06
CA THR A 295 -9.34 22.06 -1.82
C THR A 295 -10.24 23.27 -2.08
N ALA A 296 -11.26 23.47 -1.25
CA ALA A 296 -12.24 24.54 -1.42
C ALA A 296 -12.33 25.49 -0.22
N SER A 297 -11.67 25.15 0.88
CA SER A 297 -11.64 25.87 2.15
C SER A 297 -10.20 25.99 2.66
N ASP A 298 -9.86 27.12 3.28
CA ASP A 298 -8.60 27.30 4.01
C ASP A 298 -8.56 26.48 5.32
N HIS A 299 -9.70 25.93 5.73
CA HIS A 299 -9.88 25.04 6.88
C HIS A 299 -9.98 23.56 6.48
N ALA A 300 -9.71 23.22 5.21
CA ALA A 300 -9.81 21.85 4.74
C ALA A 300 -8.97 20.89 5.59
N LEU A 301 -9.48 19.68 5.80
CA LEU A 301 -8.73 18.64 6.50
C LEU A 301 -7.45 18.32 5.74
N PRO A 302 -6.32 18.05 6.41
CA PRO A 302 -5.13 17.56 5.71
C PRO A 302 -5.41 16.23 5.00
N TRP A 303 -4.73 15.97 3.89
CA TRP A 303 -5.04 14.85 2.99
C TRP A 303 -4.98 13.46 3.67
N TRP A 304 -4.05 13.27 4.61
CA TRP A 304 -3.99 12.02 5.39
C TRP A 304 -5.25 11.80 6.25
N ARG A 305 -5.86 12.87 6.78
CA ARG A 305 -7.17 12.79 7.46
C ARG A 305 -8.29 12.52 6.46
N MET A 306 -8.23 13.06 5.24
CA MET A 306 -9.17 12.67 4.17
C MET A 306 -9.16 11.16 3.91
N ARG A 307 -7.97 10.55 3.79
CA ARG A 307 -7.84 9.10 3.61
C ARG A 307 -8.43 8.32 4.78
N ARG A 308 -8.14 8.73 6.02
CA ARG A 308 -8.60 8.00 7.22
C ARG A 308 -10.08 8.23 7.56
N GLU A 309 -10.54 9.48 7.58
CA GLU A 309 -11.84 9.87 8.11
C GLU A 309 -12.92 9.99 7.05
N PHE A 310 -12.58 10.52 5.87
CA PHE A 310 -13.53 10.60 4.76
C PHE A 310 -13.60 9.26 4.01
N CYS A 311 -12.48 8.74 3.52
CA CYS A 311 -12.49 7.50 2.73
C CYS A 311 -12.69 6.27 3.63
N GLY A 312 -11.88 6.14 4.69
CA GLY A 312 -11.81 4.97 5.56
C GLY A 312 -10.70 4.02 5.13
N VAL A 313 -10.22 3.16 6.04
CA VAL A 313 -9.16 2.18 5.73
C VAL A 313 -9.62 1.14 4.70
N THR A 314 -8.67 0.38 4.13
CA THR A 314 -8.93 -0.53 3.00
C THR A 314 -9.98 -1.59 3.30
N ASP A 315 -10.00 -2.16 4.51
CA ASP A 315 -11.05 -3.08 4.94
C ASP A 315 -12.24 -2.30 5.55
N PRO A 316 -13.43 -2.31 4.94
CA PRO A 316 -14.59 -1.60 5.48
C PRO A 316 -14.97 -2.01 6.91
N ARG A 317 -14.58 -3.21 7.38
CA ARG A 317 -14.85 -3.67 8.75
C ARG A 317 -13.99 -2.97 9.80
N GLU A 318 -12.84 -2.45 9.40
CA GLU A 318 -11.91 -1.69 10.23
C GLU A 318 -12.07 -0.17 10.03
N ALA A 319 -12.87 0.23 9.04
CA ALA A 319 -13.14 1.63 8.74
C ALA A 319 -13.99 2.27 9.85
N LEU A 320 -13.65 3.50 10.21
CA LEU A 320 -14.35 4.22 11.27
C LEU A 320 -15.76 4.64 10.81
N PRO A 321 -16.74 4.74 11.73
CA PRO A 321 -18.04 5.31 11.42
C PRO A 321 -17.93 6.70 10.79
N GLY A 322 -18.83 7.03 9.87
CA GLY A 322 -18.81 8.31 9.15
C GLY A 322 -17.88 8.33 7.93
N SER A 323 -16.96 7.38 7.79
CA SER A 323 -16.20 7.20 6.55
C SER A 323 -17.07 6.62 5.44
N VAL A 324 -16.70 6.83 4.17
CA VAL A 324 -17.41 6.31 2.99
C VAL A 324 -17.45 4.78 3.04
N ARG A 325 -16.31 4.13 3.30
CA ARG A 325 -16.22 2.65 3.35
C ARG A 325 -17.00 2.07 4.53
N GLY A 326 -16.83 2.64 5.72
CA GLY A 326 -17.52 2.16 6.92
C GLY A 326 -19.04 2.32 6.83
N ASP A 327 -19.51 3.50 6.41
CA ASP A 327 -20.95 3.75 6.29
C ASP A 327 -21.59 3.01 5.11
N ALA A 328 -20.83 2.70 4.05
CA ALA A 328 -21.31 1.79 3.00
C ALA A 328 -21.51 0.37 3.54
N LEU A 329 -20.59 -0.14 4.37
CA LEU A 329 -20.75 -1.45 5.01
C LEU A 329 -21.94 -1.47 5.97
N ALA A 330 -22.12 -0.39 6.75
CA ALA A 330 -23.22 -0.26 7.70
C ALA A 330 -24.59 0.04 7.05
N GLY A 331 -24.65 0.29 5.74
CA GLY A 331 -25.89 0.61 5.03
C GLY A 331 -26.40 2.05 5.24
N LEU A 332 -25.55 2.96 5.69
CA LEU A 332 -25.83 4.40 5.80
C LEU A 332 -25.52 5.17 4.51
N LEU A 333 -24.69 4.60 3.64
CA LEU A 333 -24.41 5.12 2.30
C LEU A 333 -24.87 4.09 1.27
N ASP A 334 -25.65 4.54 0.28
CA ASP A 334 -26.20 3.70 -0.80
C ASP A 334 -25.14 3.30 -1.84
N LEU A 335 -24.10 2.61 -1.36
CA LEU A 335 -22.94 2.15 -2.08
C LEU A 335 -22.75 0.66 -1.80
N SER A 336 -22.96 -0.17 -2.80
CA SER A 336 -22.94 -1.64 -2.68
C SER A 336 -22.36 -2.30 -3.92
N GLY A 337 -22.00 -3.57 -3.85
CA GLY A 337 -21.61 -4.33 -5.03
C GLY A 337 -22.72 -4.33 -6.08
N VAL A 338 -22.37 -4.50 -7.36
CA VAL A 338 -23.38 -4.64 -8.44
C VAL A 338 -24.32 -5.82 -8.24
N ASP A 339 -23.88 -6.83 -7.48
CA ASP A 339 -24.62 -8.00 -7.02
C ASP A 339 -25.53 -7.71 -5.81
N GLY A 340 -25.56 -6.46 -5.33
CA GLY A 340 -26.33 -6.01 -4.17
C GLY A 340 -25.71 -6.38 -2.82
N ARG A 341 -24.52 -7.01 -2.81
CA ARG A 341 -23.85 -7.36 -1.55
C ARG A 341 -23.20 -6.11 -0.92
N PRO A 342 -23.06 -6.07 0.41
CA PRO A 342 -22.28 -5.03 1.08
C PRO A 342 -20.85 -4.95 0.57
N VAL A 343 -20.23 -3.78 0.72
CA VAL A 343 -18.79 -3.61 0.45
C VAL A 343 -17.96 -4.58 1.29
N ARG A 344 -16.81 -5.01 0.74
CA ARG A 344 -15.86 -5.93 1.39
C ARG A 344 -14.43 -5.51 1.07
N ARG A 345 -13.41 -6.10 1.71
CA ARG A 345 -11.99 -5.69 1.51
C ARG A 345 -11.57 -5.55 0.04
N ILE A 346 -11.87 -6.55 -0.80
CA ILE A 346 -11.51 -6.55 -2.23
C ILE A 346 -12.31 -5.49 -3.01
N ASN A 347 -13.63 -5.47 -2.78
CA ASN A 347 -14.54 -4.50 -3.39
C ASN A 347 -15.04 -3.50 -2.33
N ASN A 348 -14.13 -2.63 -1.89
CA ASN A 348 -14.33 -1.72 -0.77
C ASN A 348 -15.02 -0.41 -1.19
N GLY A 349 -15.73 -0.41 -2.32
CA GLY A 349 -16.50 0.75 -2.77
C GLY A 349 -15.71 1.79 -3.54
N VAL A 350 -14.68 2.34 -2.91
CA VAL A 350 -13.99 3.52 -3.45
C VAL A 350 -12.48 3.41 -3.34
N HIS A 351 -11.79 4.06 -4.28
CA HIS A 351 -10.38 4.44 -4.18
C HIS A 351 -10.30 5.96 -3.96
N LEU A 352 -9.28 6.40 -3.24
CA LEU A 352 -8.92 7.81 -3.09
C LEU A 352 -7.39 7.88 -3.20
N SER A 353 -6.87 8.69 -4.12
CA SER A 353 -5.43 8.82 -4.35
C SER A 353 -4.67 9.08 -3.04
N ASN A 354 -3.53 8.41 -2.89
CA ASN A 354 -2.69 8.41 -1.71
C ASN A 354 -1.93 9.74 -1.52
N GLY A 355 -1.55 10.37 -2.61
CA GLY A 355 -0.87 11.68 -2.63
C GLY A 355 -0.83 12.28 -4.03
N ALA A 356 -0.07 13.36 -4.20
CA ALA A 356 -0.09 14.16 -5.43
C ALA A 356 0.36 13.39 -6.70
N VAL A 357 1.36 12.49 -6.61
CA VAL A 357 1.80 11.69 -7.77
C VAL A 357 0.71 10.74 -8.24
N GLU A 358 0.07 10.03 -7.30
CA GLU A 358 -1.04 9.15 -7.64
C GLU A 358 -2.25 9.95 -8.15
N ALA A 359 -2.51 11.13 -7.60
CA ALA A 359 -3.56 12.02 -8.11
C ALA A 359 -3.33 12.43 -9.57
N LEU A 360 -2.09 12.71 -9.96
CA LEU A 360 -1.73 12.99 -11.36
C LEU A 360 -1.97 11.78 -12.26
N ARG A 361 -1.53 10.60 -11.82
CA ARG A 361 -1.73 9.35 -12.56
C ARG A 361 -3.21 9.02 -12.71
N ASP A 362 -3.97 9.06 -11.62
CA ASP A 362 -5.40 8.81 -11.64
C ASP A 362 -6.14 9.85 -12.49
N GLY A 363 -5.72 11.11 -12.44
CA GLY A 363 -6.31 12.19 -13.24
C GLY A 363 -6.09 11.96 -14.72
N TRP A 364 -4.89 11.54 -15.11
CA TRP A 364 -4.57 11.16 -16.49
C TRP A 364 -5.37 9.93 -16.93
N THR A 365 -5.29 8.84 -16.18
CA THR A 365 -5.92 7.56 -16.48
C THR A 365 -7.44 7.70 -16.61
N TRP A 366 -8.11 8.32 -15.62
CA TRP A 366 -9.56 8.26 -15.53
C TRP A 366 -10.27 9.48 -16.12
N LEU A 367 -9.66 10.67 -15.99
CA LEU A 367 -10.27 11.94 -16.39
C LEU A 367 -9.62 12.58 -17.62
N ARG A 368 -8.63 11.92 -18.22
CA ARG A 368 -7.83 12.46 -19.35
C ARG A 368 -7.22 13.82 -19.03
N GLN A 369 -6.83 14.03 -17.77
CA GLN A 369 -6.07 15.21 -17.39
C GLN A 369 -4.65 15.08 -17.90
N ALA A 370 -4.15 16.06 -18.66
CA ALA A 370 -2.71 16.14 -18.83
C ALA A 370 -2.10 16.54 -17.48
N PRO A 371 -1.02 15.88 -17.03
CA PRO A 371 -0.35 16.25 -15.78
C PRO A 371 0.17 17.70 -15.84
N ASP A 372 0.56 18.18 -17.03
CA ASP A 372 0.98 19.57 -17.26
C ASP A 372 -0.13 20.60 -16.97
N ASP A 373 -1.41 20.22 -17.03
CA ASP A 373 -2.54 21.12 -16.78
C ASP A 373 -2.91 21.23 -15.29
N THR A 374 -2.01 20.82 -14.39
CA THR A 374 -2.25 20.78 -12.94
C THR A 374 -1.23 21.61 -12.17
N VAL A 375 -1.61 22.07 -10.99
CA VAL A 375 -0.68 22.76 -10.07
C VAL A 375 0.49 21.86 -9.70
N ALA A 376 0.23 20.58 -9.41
CA ALA A 376 1.27 19.61 -9.06
C ALA A 376 2.24 19.35 -10.21
N GLY A 377 1.76 19.22 -11.45
CA GLY A 377 2.61 19.11 -12.63
C GLY A 377 3.49 20.34 -12.83
N HIS A 378 2.96 21.54 -12.66
CA HIS A 378 3.77 22.76 -12.72
C HIS A 378 4.86 22.81 -11.64
N LEU A 379 4.57 22.37 -10.41
CA LEU A 379 5.56 22.31 -9.33
C LEU A 379 6.66 21.27 -9.59
N LEU A 380 6.29 20.09 -10.11
CA LEU A 380 7.26 19.08 -10.56
C LEU A 380 8.18 19.63 -11.65
N ALA A 381 7.59 20.27 -12.67
CA ALA A 381 8.35 20.87 -13.77
C ALA A 381 9.30 21.96 -13.27
N ALA A 382 8.87 22.80 -12.33
CA ALA A 382 9.71 23.81 -11.70
C ALA A 382 10.87 23.22 -10.90
N ALA A 383 10.70 22.02 -10.34
CA ALA A 383 11.76 21.25 -9.67
C ALA A 383 12.62 20.42 -10.63
N GLY A 384 12.45 20.55 -11.95
CA GLY A 384 13.21 19.81 -12.95
C GLY A 384 12.75 18.36 -13.16
N VAL A 385 11.57 17.99 -12.64
CA VAL A 385 10.96 16.66 -12.83
C VAL A 385 9.88 16.76 -13.90
N SER A 386 9.98 15.94 -14.95
CA SER A 386 8.93 15.87 -15.97
C SER A 386 7.63 15.34 -15.36
N PRO A 387 6.51 16.07 -15.43
CA PRO A 387 5.21 15.60 -14.90
C PRO A 387 4.76 14.30 -15.55
N TRP A 388 5.05 14.14 -16.84
CA TRP A 388 4.80 12.89 -17.57
C TRP A 388 5.63 11.73 -17.04
N SER A 389 6.92 11.95 -16.72
CA SER A 389 7.73 10.90 -16.12
C SER A 389 7.20 10.47 -14.76
N ALA A 390 6.75 11.42 -13.91
CA ALA A 390 6.14 11.09 -12.62
C ALA A 390 4.91 10.17 -12.76
N VAL A 391 4.16 10.33 -13.85
CA VAL A 391 2.96 9.55 -14.12
C VAL A 391 3.26 8.21 -14.79
N THR A 392 4.13 8.18 -15.82
CA THR A 392 4.37 7.00 -16.66
C THR A 392 5.50 6.09 -16.17
N LYS A 393 6.38 6.57 -15.29
CA LYS A 393 7.51 5.82 -14.73
C LYS A 393 7.23 5.47 -13.27
N PRO A 394 6.71 4.26 -12.98
CA PRO A 394 6.23 3.93 -11.64
C PRO A 394 7.34 3.75 -10.61
N PHE A 395 8.59 3.57 -11.02
CA PHE A 395 9.71 3.33 -10.12
C PHE A 395 10.68 4.50 -10.08
N VAL A 396 11.36 4.62 -8.95
CA VAL A 396 12.49 5.53 -8.77
C VAL A 396 13.65 4.81 -8.09
N VAL A 397 14.85 5.32 -8.32
CA VAL A 397 16.05 4.91 -7.59
C VAL A 397 16.37 5.96 -6.54
N ILE A 398 16.30 5.56 -5.27
CA ILE A 398 16.76 6.38 -4.14
C ILE A 398 17.94 5.68 -3.48
N GLY A 399 19.13 6.29 -3.60
CA GLY A 399 20.37 5.64 -3.22
C GLY A 399 20.62 4.41 -4.08
N ARG A 400 20.40 3.22 -3.51
CA ARG A 400 20.58 1.92 -4.19
C ARG A 400 19.35 1.02 -4.11
N ALA A 401 18.21 1.60 -3.73
CA ALA A 401 16.96 0.89 -3.65
C ALA A 401 16.05 1.36 -4.78
N ARG A 402 15.50 0.39 -5.52
CA ARG A 402 14.31 0.60 -6.32
C ARG A 402 13.14 0.81 -5.37
N ARG A 403 12.39 1.90 -5.55
CA ARG A 403 11.19 2.25 -4.80
C ARG A 403 10.05 2.54 -5.77
N VAL A 404 8.81 2.41 -5.33
CA VAL A 404 7.65 2.85 -6.11
C VAL A 404 7.39 4.31 -5.82
N ALA A 405 7.31 5.13 -6.88
CA ALA A 405 7.14 6.58 -6.77
C ALA A 405 5.92 6.97 -5.92
N GLN A 406 4.82 6.24 -6.06
CA GLN A 406 3.58 6.47 -5.29
C GLN A 406 3.72 6.16 -3.80
N GLU A 407 4.47 5.11 -3.43
CA GLU A 407 4.65 4.71 -2.03
C GLU A 407 5.50 5.73 -1.28
N ILE A 408 6.61 6.18 -1.87
CA ILE A 408 7.48 7.19 -1.25
C ILE A 408 6.85 8.59 -1.18
N THR A 409 5.79 8.83 -1.97
CA THR A 409 5.04 10.10 -2.00
C THR A 409 3.68 10.01 -1.32
N ASP A 410 3.37 8.90 -0.63
CA ASP A 410 2.10 8.75 0.08
C ASP A 410 1.90 9.87 1.11
N GLY A 411 0.72 10.48 1.08
CA GLY A 411 0.31 11.54 1.99
C GLY A 411 0.94 12.91 1.71
N LEU A 412 1.88 13.00 0.76
CA LEU A 412 2.50 14.26 0.38
C LEU A 412 1.62 15.04 -0.61
N ASP A 413 1.55 16.35 -0.38
CA ASP A 413 0.98 17.30 -1.33
C ASP A 413 1.98 17.63 -2.45
N ALA A 414 1.56 18.49 -3.37
CA ALA A 414 2.37 18.87 -4.52
C ALA A 414 3.69 19.56 -4.13
N GLU A 415 3.71 20.34 -3.05
CA GLU A 415 4.90 21.06 -2.58
C GLU A 415 5.91 20.10 -1.93
N GLY A 416 5.42 19.08 -1.20
CA GLY A 416 6.25 18.05 -0.59
C GLY A 416 6.84 17.05 -1.58
N VAL A 417 6.11 16.72 -2.65
CA VAL A 417 6.57 15.75 -3.66
C VAL A 417 7.73 16.29 -4.51
N ALA A 418 7.66 17.55 -4.93
CA ALA A 418 8.60 18.07 -5.93
C ALA A 418 10.09 18.02 -5.47
N PRO A 419 10.44 18.40 -4.22
CA PRO A 419 11.80 18.24 -3.70
C PRO A 419 12.22 16.78 -3.55
N LEU A 420 11.28 15.88 -3.21
CA LEU A 420 11.59 14.46 -3.01
C LEU A 420 11.95 13.75 -4.33
N LEU A 421 11.26 14.10 -5.41
CA LEU A 421 11.54 13.55 -6.74
C LEU A 421 12.62 14.34 -7.51
N SER A 422 13.04 15.50 -7.00
CA SER A 422 14.14 16.26 -7.59
C SER A 422 15.46 15.50 -7.42
N GLY A 423 16.06 15.09 -8.53
CA GLY A 423 17.36 14.41 -8.55
C GLY A 423 17.31 12.89 -8.38
N VAL A 424 16.12 12.29 -8.30
CA VAL A 424 15.98 10.82 -8.36
C VAL A 424 15.94 10.35 -9.82
N THR A 425 16.43 9.14 -10.08
CA THR A 425 16.30 8.53 -11.41
C THR A 425 14.98 7.80 -11.49
N MET A 426 14.12 8.16 -12.45
CA MET A 426 12.85 7.49 -12.70
C MET A 426 12.99 6.38 -13.74
N LEU A 427 12.41 5.22 -13.47
CA LEU A 427 12.48 4.03 -14.32
C LEU A 427 11.10 3.66 -14.87
N GLU A 428 11.06 3.30 -16.15
CA GLU A 428 9.82 2.91 -16.82
C GLU A 428 9.45 1.47 -16.43
N HIS A 429 10.45 0.60 -16.43
CA HIS A 429 10.31 -0.80 -16.07
C HIS A 429 11.05 -1.12 -14.77
N ALA A 430 10.55 -2.12 -14.07
CA ALA A 430 11.19 -2.63 -12.86
C ALA A 430 12.60 -3.19 -13.15
N ASP A 431 12.81 -3.64 -14.40
CA ASP A 431 14.02 -4.27 -14.94
C ASP A 431 15.02 -3.30 -15.56
N ASP A 432 14.68 -2.00 -15.69
CA ASP A 432 15.65 -0.98 -16.13
C ASP A 432 16.80 -0.79 -15.11
N TRP A 433 16.63 -1.37 -13.91
CA TRP A 433 17.64 -1.50 -12.89
C TRP A 433 18.22 -2.92 -12.94
N ASP A 434 19.48 -3.05 -13.38
CA ASP A 434 20.16 -4.34 -13.45
C ASP A 434 20.90 -4.64 -12.14
N ASP A 435 20.33 -5.52 -11.33
CA ASP A 435 20.89 -5.97 -10.05
C ASP A 435 20.95 -7.50 -9.92
N SER A 436 20.96 -8.22 -11.05
CA SER A 436 20.99 -9.70 -11.06
C SER A 436 22.14 -10.26 -10.23
N ASP A 437 23.35 -9.72 -10.42
CA ASP A 437 24.56 -10.17 -9.72
C ASP A 437 24.43 -9.97 -8.20
N ALA A 438 23.71 -8.94 -7.78
CA ALA A 438 23.47 -8.66 -6.38
C ALA A 438 22.43 -9.61 -5.75
N VAL A 439 21.46 -10.10 -6.53
CA VAL A 439 20.49 -11.12 -6.06
C VAL A 439 21.18 -12.48 -5.92
N GLU A 440 22.03 -12.86 -6.86
CA GLU A 440 22.83 -14.09 -6.75
C GLU A 440 23.77 -14.05 -5.53
N LEU A 441 24.36 -12.88 -5.26
CA LEU A 441 25.13 -12.64 -4.03
C LEU A 441 24.27 -12.81 -2.78
N VAL A 442 23.03 -12.29 -2.77
CA VAL A 442 22.10 -12.47 -1.63
C VAL A 442 21.92 -13.96 -1.34
N ASP A 443 21.62 -14.75 -2.36
CA ASP A 443 21.38 -16.19 -2.21
C ASP A 443 22.63 -16.92 -1.70
N ALA A 444 23.81 -16.60 -2.24
CA ALA A 444 25.07 -17.19 -1.82
C ALA A 444 25.41 -16.86 -0.35
N VAL A 445 25.28 -15.60 0.05
CA VAL A 445 25.56 -15.15 1.42
C VAL A 445 24.52 -15.71 2.39
N TRP A 446 23.25 -15.76 1.98
CA TRP A 446 22.18 -16.33 2.80
C TRP A 446 22.42 -17.82 3.06
N ALA A 447 22.65 -18.61 2.00
CA ALA A 447 22.93 -20.04 2.12
C ALA A 447 24.15 -20.32 3.02
N ALA A 448 25.23 -19.56 2.84
CA ALA A 448 26.42 -19.71 3.66
C ALA A 448 26.16 -19.34 5.13
N THR A 449 25.42 -18.25 5.39
CA THR A 449 25.11 -17.83 6.75
C THR A 449 24.17 -18.81 7.46
N THR A 450 23.19 -19.37 6.75
CA THR A 450 22.28 -20.40 7.28
C THR A 450 23.01 -21.69 7.60
N SER A 451 23.92 -22.14 6.72
CA SER A 451 24.78 -23.30 6.98
C SER A 451 25.68 -23.07 8.20
N VAL A 452 26.31 -21.90 8.28
CA VAL A 452 27.17 -21.50 9.39
C VAL A 452 26.42 -21.41 10.72
N ARG A 453 25.16 -20.95 10.75
CA ARG A 453 24.35 -20.89 11.97
C ARG A 453 24.16 -22.25 12.64
N GLN A 454 24.20 -23.32 11.87
CA GLN A 454 24.11 -24.69 12.39
C GLN A 454 25.44 -25.15 13.00
N ASP A 455 26.55 -24.49 12.66
CA ASP A 455 27.89 -24.76 13.18
C ASP A 455 28.23 -23.82 14.37
N ARG A 456 28.19 -24.39 15.58
CA ARG A 456 28.50 -23.69 16.84
C ARG A 456 29.95 -23.19 16.93
N ALA A 457 30.86 -23.70 16.09
CA ALA A 457 32.24 -23.29 16.09
C ALA A 457 32.47 -21.95 15.36
N THR A 458 31.55 -21.57 14.46
CA THR A 458 31.73 -20.35 13.68
C THR A 458 31.52 -19.08 14.53
N ARG A 459 32.38 -18.08 14.33
CA ARG A 459 32.42 -16.82 15.07
C ARG A 459 32.17 -15.58 14.23
N ALA A 460 32.57 -15.58 12.97
CA ALA A 460 32.35 -14.45 12.07
C ALA A 460 32.25 -14.89 10.61
N ILE A 461 31.66 -14.02 9.80
CA ILE A 461 31.71 -14.09 8.34
C ILE A 461 32.27 -12.74 7.85
N ALA A 462 33.22 -12.78 6.93
CA ALA A 462 33.72 -11.62 6.21
C ALA A 462 33.49 -11.78 4.71
N LEU A 463 33.08 -10.70 4.07
CA LEU A 463 32.85 -10.65 2.63
C LEU A 463 33.99 -9.88 1.98
N VAL A 464 34.68 -10.50 1.02
CA VAL A 464 35.75 -9.87 0.24
C VAL A 464 35.25 -9.69 -1.19
N ARG A 465 34.89 -8.45 -1.51
CA ARG A 465 34.12 -8.10 -2.70
C ARG A 465 34.89 -8.34 -4.00
N ASP A 466 36.10 -7.79 -4.11
CA ASP A 466 36.88 -7.83 -5.37
C ASP A 466 37.38 -9.24 -5.70
N ALA A 467 37.37 -10.14 -4.72
CA ALA A 467 37.75 -11.53 -4.90
C ALA A 467 36.55 -12.45 -5.11
N GLY A 468 35.31 -11.99 -4.86
CA GLY A 468 34.17 -12.89 -4.75
C GLY A 468 34.45 -14.01 -3.75
N VAL A 469 34.99 -13.66 -2.57
CA VAL A 469 35.35 -14.62 -1.51
C VAL A 469 34.56 -14.36 -0.24
N LEU A 470 33.92 -15.41 0.25
CA LEU A 470 33.33 -15.46 1.58
C LEU A 470 34.33 -16.11 2.53
N VAL A 471 34.75 -15.37 3.57
CA VAL A 471 35.63 -15.87 4.61
C VAL A 471 34.80 -16.24 5.82
N ILE A 472 34.88 -17.49 6.26
CA ILE A 472 34.18 -18.00 7.42
C ILE A 472 35.20 -18.21 8.54
N VAL A 473 35.00 -17.54 9.66
CA VAL A 473 35.91 -17.60 10.81
C VAL A 473 35.37 -18.59 11.82
N SER A 474 36.09 -19.66 12.12
CA SER A 474 35.65 -20.72 13.04
C SER A 474 36.71 -21.04 14.10
N ASP A 475 36.27 -21.36 15.32
CA ASP A 475 37.14 -21.82 16.42
C ASP A 475 37.56 -23.30 16.26
N ASP A 476 36.94 -24.03 15.33
CA ASP A 476 37.23 -25.44 15.11
C ASP A 476 38.17 -25.61 13.90
N GLU A 477 39.45 -25.84 14.19
CA GLU A 477 40.51 -26.09 13.21
C GLU A 477 40.28 -27.37 12.37
N ASN A 478 39.33 -28.24 12.75
CA ASN A 478 39.13 -29.55 12.12
C ASN A 478 37.85 -29.69 11.26
N THR A 479 37.10 -28.62 11.02
CA THR A 479 35.87 -28.70 10.22
C THR A 479 36.14 -28.55 8.72
N ASN A 480 36.47 -29.67 8.06
CA ASN A 480 36.41 -29.79 6.59
C ASN A 480 34.95 -30.04 6.17
N THR A 481 34.10 -29.00 6.21
CA THR A 481 32.77 -29.08 5.58
C THR A 481 32.94 -28.62 4.13
N GLU A 482 32.87 -29.55 3.18
CA GLU A 482 32.80 -29.20 1.76
C GLU A 482 31.50 -28.46 1.51
N PHE A 483 31.58 -27.15 1.24
CA PHE A 483 30.48 -26.44 0.63
C PHE A 483 30.37 -26.96 -0.80
N GLY A 484 29.23 -27.57 -1.14
CA GLY A 484 28.94 -28.01 -2.51
C GLY A 484 29.20 -26.85 -3.47
N SER A 485 29.79 -27.17 -4.63
CA SER A 485 30.17 -26.22 -5.68
C SER A 485 29.07 -25.18 -5.91
N THR A 486 29.26 -23.97 -5.39
CA THR A 486 28.34 -22.85 -5.61
C THR A 486 28.77 -22.13 -6.89
N PRO A 487 27.85 -21.76 -7.79
CA PRO A 487 28.21 -21.47 -9.19
C PRO A 487 28.98 -20.17 -9.44
N SER A 488 29.07 -19.25 -8.47
CA SER A 488 29.63 -17.90 -8.67
C SER A 488 30.78 -17.48 -7.74
N TRP A 489 31.19 -18.31 -6.78
CA TRP A 489 32.28 -17.98 -5.83
C TRP A 489 33.46 -18.92 -6.07
N GLU A 490 34.62 -18.37 -6.44
CA GLU A 490 35.82 -19.17 -6.72
C GLU A 490 36.37 -19.85 -5.46
N ARG A 491 36.06 -19.33 -4.25
CA ARG A 491 36.63 -19.82 -3.00
C ARG A 491 35.81 -19.43 -1.75
N VAL A 492 35.48 -20.42 -0.92
CA VAL A 492 35.14 -20.23 0.49
C VAL A 492 36.40 -20.50 1.30
N VAL A 493 36.85 -19.55 2.11
CA VAL A 493 38.06 -19.70 2.93
C VAL A 493 37.68 -19.78 4.39
N ARG A 494 37.97 -20.92 5.03
CA ARG A 494 37.87 -21.06 6.48
C ARG A 494 39.20 -20.72 7.11
N CYS A 495 39.16 -19.91 8.15
CA CYS A 495 40.35 -19.57 8.93
C CYS A 495 39.99 -19.47 10.42
N SER A 496 40.95 -19.72 11.29
CA SER A 496 40.78 -19.48 12.71
C SER A 496 40.66 -17.97 12.98
N ALA A 497 40.14 -17.60 14.15
CA ALA A 497 40.11 -16.19 14.60
C ALA A 497 41.51 -15.54 14.57
N ALA A 498 42.57 -16.33 14.77
CA ALA A 498 43.97 -15.86 14.73
C ALA A 498 44.46 -15.60 13.29
N GLU A 499 43.87 -16.26 12.30
CA GLU A 499 44.29 -16.24 10.90
C GLU A 499 43.45 -15.31 10.03
N VAL A 500 42.36 -14.74 10.54
CA VAL A 500 41.47 -13.85 9.76
C VAL A 500 42.27 -12.73 9.12
N LEU A 501 43.12 -12.04 9.89
CA LEU A 501 43.91 -10.92 9.39
C LEU A 501 44.92 -11.37 8.32
N SER A 502 45.62 -12.49 8.51
CA SER A 502 46.58 -12.99 7.50
C SER A 502 45.88 -13.50 6.25
N THR A 503 44.72 -14.13 6.39
CA THR A 503 43.89 -14.62 5.29
C THR A 503 43.33 -13.46 4.48
N LEU A 504 42.75 -12.45 5.15
CA LEU A 504 42.26 -11.25 4.51
C LEU A 504 43.38 -10.46 3.82
N VAL A 505 44.57 -10.39 4.44
CA VAL A 505 45.76 -9.76 3.82
C VAL A 505 46.30 -10.55 2.63
N SER A 506 46.24 -11.89 2.65
CA SER A 506 46.63 -12.71 1.50
C SER A 506 45.65 -12.52 0.34
N LEU A 507 44.34 -12.49 0.63
CA LEU A 507 43.29 -12.27 -0.37
C LEU A 507 43.36 -10.86 -0.96
N SER A 508 43.72 -9.85 -0.15
CA SER A 508 43.93 -8.48 -0.64
C SER A 508 45.23 -8.31 -1.41
N GLY A 509 46.31 -9.00 -1.02
CA GLY A 509 47.61 -8.93 -1.67
C GLY A 509 47.64 -9.48 -3.09
N ASP A 510 46.85 -10.51 -3.38
CA ASP A 510 46.81 -11.14 -4.71
C ASP A 510 45.95 -10.36 -5.72
N HIS A 511 44.95 -9.59 -5.28
CA HIS A 511 43.96 -8.95 -6.16
C HIS A 511 43.76 -7.43 -5.94
N GLY A 512 44.48 -6.82 -5.00
CA GLY A 512 44.23 -5.43 -4.61
C GLY A 512 42.91 -5.23 -3.83
N ALA A 513 42.33 -6.31 -3.30
CA ALA A 513 40.99 -6.33 -2.74
C ALA A 513 40.88 -5.54 -1.43
N THR A 514 39.82 -4.75 -1.25
CA THR A 514 39.51 -4.13 0.05
C THR A 514 38.62 -5.02 0.91
N VAL A 515 38.96 -5.13 2.19
CA VAL A 515 38.06 -5.73 3.18
C VAL A 515 37.05 -4.67 3.57
N ASP A 516 35.86 -4.76 3.02
CA ASP A 516 34.86 -3.72 3.20
C ASP A 516 34.15 -3.83 4.55
N SER A 517 33.99 -5.04 5.10
CA SER A 517 33.38 -5.26 6.41
C SER A 517 33.67 -6.63 7.00
N VAL A 518 33.92 -6.69 8.31
CA VAL A 518 33.91 -7.93 9.12
C VAL A 518 32.67 -7.88 10.00
N LEU A 519 31.78 -8.86 9.86
CA LEU A 519 30.49 -8.84 10.53
C LEU A 519 30.42 -9.92 11.61
N PRO A 520 30.10 -9.55 12.86
CA PRO A 520 29.86 -10.53 13.91
C PRO A 520 28.54 -11.27 13.62
N LEU A 521 28.52 -12.57 13.91
CA LEU A 521 27.55 -13.56 13.40
C LEU A 521 26.09 -13.52 13.93
N TRP A 522 25.59 -12.37 14.38
CA TRP A 522 24.38 -12.37 15.20
C TRP A 522 23.09 -12.43 14.35
N ASP A 523 23.12 -11.94 13.11
CA ASP A 523 21.92 -11.82 12.26
C ASP A 523 22.22 -11.93 10.74
N PRO A 524 21.75 -12.98 10.03
CA PRO A 524 21.89 -13.13 8.59
C PRO A 524 21.30 -11.96 7.81
N GLU A 525 20.23 -11.35 8.31
CA GLU A 525 19.65 -10.18 7.65
C GLU A 525 20.66 -9.03 7.63
N GLN A 526 21.36 -8.78 8.74
CA GLN A 526 22.40 -7.75 8.82
C GLN A 526 23.64 -8.11 8.00
N VAL A 527 24.03 -9.39 7.97
CA VAL A 527 25.17 -9.87 7.17
C VAL A 527 24.89 -9.67 5.69
N VAL A 528 23.74 -10.14 5.22
CA VAL A 528 23.34 -10.06 3.81
C VAL A 528 23.06 -8.62 3.41
N ALA A 529 22.36 -7.83 4.23
CA ALA A 529 22.14 -6.41 3.95
C ALA A 529 23.46 -5.62 3.87
N THR A 530 24.45 -5.98 4.69
CA THR A 530 25.79 -5.37 4.58
C THR A 530 26.51 -5.85 3.33
N ALA A 531 26.48 -7.15 3.02
CA ALA A 531 27.07 -7.69 1.81
C ALA A 531 26.53 -7.01 0.55
N VAL A 532 25.22 -6.81 0.46
CA VAL A 532 24.56 -6.08 -0.64
C VAL A 532 24.99 -4.61 -0.67
N ARG A 533 25.00 -3.93 0.49
CA ARG A 533 25.48 -2.54 0.60
C ARG A 533 26.95 -2.42 0.17
N THR A 534 27.75 -3.42 0.43
CA THR A 534 29.16 -3.45 0.04
C THR A 534 29.30 -3.72 -1.45
N ALA A 535 28.63 -4.76 -1.97
CA ALA A 535 28.74 -5.18 -3.37
C ALA A 535 28.20 -4.18 -4.39
N SER A 536 27.34 -3.27 -3.95
CA SER A 536 26.77 -2.23 -4.82
C SER A 536 27.56 -0.90 -4.78
N ALA A 537 28.72 -0.83 -4.11
CA ALA A 537 29.46 0.42 -3.85
C ALA A 537 30.51 0.84 -4.89
#